data_AF-A0A139CQM2-F1
#
_entry.id   AF-A0A139CQM2-F1
#
_cell.length_a   1.000
_cell.length_b   1.000
_cell.length_c   1.000
_cell.angle_alpha   90.00
_cell.angle_beta   90.00
_cell.angle_gamma   90.00
#
_symmetry.space_group_name_H-M   'P 1'
#
loop_
_entity.id
_entity.type
_entity.pdbx_description
1 polymer ?
#
loop_
_entity_poly.entity_id
_entity_poly.type
_entity_poly.pdbx_seq_one_letter_code
_entity_poly.pdbx_strand_id
1 'polypeptide(L)'
;MKRREIYSDLRCVPPVIIRVDGRNFKNALSRLEFEKPYDTRFASAMADAVQLFFKSSGLSPLFAYIFSDEISLFFPELAFEGRIEKIDSVVPSFISSALTMVLEPTEPLSFDSRIIPVHGKLINEYLIWRQAEAWRNCVNSHAYYALLSEGMEEADAAAYLRNKGSSDMHELLFSRGTNVAKLPS
;
A
#
# COMPACT_ATOMS: atom_id res chain seq x y z
N MET A 1 0.26 -28.24 24.81
CA MET A 1 0.52 -26.88 24.27
C MET A 1 0.20 -26.77 22.79
N LYS A 2 0.78 -27.57 21.87
CA LYS A 2 0.45 -27.52 20.42
C LYS A 2 -1.04 -27.52 20.06
N ARG A 3 -1.88 -28.31 20.76
CA ARG A 3 -3.35 -28.34 20.57
C ARG A 3 -4.08 -27.00 20.89
N ARG A 4 -3.39 -26.00 21.44
CA ARG A 4 -3.93 -24.66 21.72
C ARG A 4 -3.58 -23.64 20.64
N GLU A 5 -2.73 -23.98 19.69
CA GLU A 5 -2.44 -23.16 18.50
C GLU A 5 -3.58 -23.35 17.49
N ILE A 6 -4.80 -22.95 17.88
CA ILE A 6 -6.05 -23.35 17.21
C ILE A 6 -6.18 -22.84 15.76
N TYR A 7 -5.43 -21.80 15.40
CA TYR A 7 -5.42 -21.22 14.06
C TYR A 7 -4.25 -21.72 13.20
N SER A 8 -3.31 -22.47 13.80
CA SER A 8 -2.06 -22.86 13.15
C SER A 8 -2.26 -23.75 11.92
N ASP A 9 -3.38 -24.46 11.85
CA ASP A 9 -3.77 -25.35 10.77
C ASP A 9 -4.69 -24.71 9.73
N LEU A 10 -5.09 -23.44 9.89
CA LEU A 10 -5.86 -22.74 8.88
C LEU A 10 -5.00 -22.52 7.63
N ARG A 11 -5.51 -23.00 6.48
CA ARG A 11 -4.80 -23.01 5.20
C ARG A 11 -5.61 -22.31 4.12
N CYS A 12 -4.92 -21.72 3.17
CA CYS A 12 -5.46 -21.20 1.93
C CYS A 12 -4.88 -21.98 0.74
N VAL A 13 -5.58 -21.92 -0.40
CA VAL A 13 -5.21 -22.63 -1.62
C VAL A 13 -4.81 -21.59 -2.67
N PRO A 14 -3.67 -21.76 -3.37
CA PRO A 14 -3.28 -20.86 -4.44
C PRO A 14 -4.20 -20.96 -5.68
N PRO A 15 -4.24 -19.94 -6.55
CA PRO A 15 -3.44 -18.72 -6.44
C PRO A 15 -4.07 -17.70 -5.46
N VAL A 16 -3.21 -16.92 -4.81
CA VAL A 16 -3.64 -15.88 -3.88
C VAL A 16 -2.92 -14.57 -4.17
N ILE A 17 -3.53 -13.47 -3.75
CA ILE A 17 -2.85 -12.19 -3.58
C ILE A 17 -2.68 -11.95 -2.09
N ILE A 18 -1.47 -11.65 -1.66
CA ILE A 18 -1.18 -11.20 -0.30
C ILE A 18 -1.06 -9.69 -0.37
N ARG A 19 -1.99 -9.00 0.29
CA ARG A 19 -1.99 -7.54 0.36
C ARG A 19 -1.50 -7.09 1.72
N VAL A 20 -0.57 -6.16 1.70
CA VAL A 20 0.17 -5.65 2.85
C VAL A 20 0.00 -4.14 2.89
N ASP A 21 -0.45 -3.56 4.00
CA ASP A 21 -0.82 -2.13 4.11
C ASP A 21 -0.15 -1.46 5.32
N GLY A 22 0.41 -0.27 5.11
CA GLY A 22 1.21 0.45 6.11
C GLY A 22 0.38 0.87 7.32
N ARG A 23 0.71 0.36 8.50
CA ARG A 23 -0.01 0.73 9.72
C ARG A 23 0.53 2.04 10.27
N ASN A 24 -0.31 3.09 10.22
CA ASN A 24 -0.05 4.38 10.87
C ASN A 24 1.19 5.12 10.33
N PHE A 25 1.48 4.99 9.03
CA PHE A 25 2.67 5.54 8.40
C PHE A 25 2.74 7.08 8.44
N LYS A 26 1.60 7.79 8.40
CA LYS A 26 1.57 9.26 8.59
C LYS A 26 2.32 9.68 9.85
N ASN A 27 2.16 8.93 10.95
CA ASN A 27 2.79 9.23 12.23
C ASN A 27 4.17 8.60 12.37
N ALA A 28 4.32 7.32 12.02
CA ALA A 28 5.58 6.58 12.18
C ALA A 28 6.73 7.17 11.32
N LEU A 29 6.39 7.80 10.19
CA LEU A 29 7.35 8.40 9.26
C LEU A 29 7.38 9.93 9.34
N SER A 30 6.73 10.54 10.33
CA SER A 30 6.60 12.00 10.44
C SER A 30 7.95 12.72 10.54
N ARG A 31 8.96 12.12 11.17
CA ARG A 31 10.30 12.68 11.34
C ARG A 31 11.19 12.64 10.09
N LEU A 32 10.78 11.93 9.03
CA LEU A 32 11.54 11.85 7.78
C LEU A 32 11.24 13.01 6.82
N GLU A 33 10.32 13.90 7.18
CA GLU A 33 10.01 15.12 6.45
C GLU A 33 9.78 14.87 4.94
N PHE A 34 8.94 13.88 4.65
CA PHE A 34 8.57 13.57 3.27
C PHE A 34 7.75 14.70 2.63
N GLU A 35 8.07 14.97 1.36
CA GLU A 35 7.32 15.88 0.50
C GLU A 35 5.86 15.43 0.40
N LYS A 36 4.97 16.43 0.29
CA LYS A 36 3.53 16.22 0.16
C LYS A 36 3.04 16.82 -1.16
N PRO A 37 2.08 16.18 -1.86
CA PRO A 37 1.41 14.92 -1.49
C PRO A 37 2.26 13.66 -1.67
N TYR A 38 3.31 13.70 -2.49
CA TYR A 38 4.13 12.55 -2.85
C TYR A 38 5.61 12.85 -2.62
N ASP A 39 6.35 11.82 -2.19
CA ASP A 39 7.79 11.86 -2.05
C ASP A 39 8.41 10.65 -2.78
N THR A 40 9.30 10.95 -3.72
CA THR A 40 9.96 9.93 -4.54
C THR A 40 10.91 9.04 -3.75
N ARG A 41 11.45 9.52 -2.62
CA ARG A 41 12.28 8.73 -1.70
C ARG A 41 11.45 7.63 -1.06
N PHE A 42 10.26 7.97 -0.57
CA PHE A 42 9.35 6.98 0.01
C PHE A 42 8.88 5.96 -1.04
N ALA A 43 8.48 6.42 -2.23
CA ALA A 43 8.07 5.53 -3.32
C ALA A 43 9.19 4.57 -3.74
N SER A 44 10.42 5.07 -3.87
CA SER A 44 11.59 4.26 -4.20
C SER A 44 11.89 3.26 -3.08
N ALA A 45 11.81 3.68 -1.82
CA ALA A 45 12.05 2.80 -0.69
C ALA A 45 11.04 1.66 -0.57
N MET A 46 9.76 1.92 -0.87
CA MET A 46 8.72 0.88 -0.97
C MET A 46 9.06 -0.13 -2.08
N ALA A 47 9.49 0.35 -3.24
CA ALA A 47 9.91 -0.51 -4.34
C ALA A 47 11.16 -1.34 -3.98
N ASP A 48 12.16 -0.73 -3.36
CA ASP A 48 13.40 -1.38 -2.93
C ASP A 48 13.14 -2.46 -1.86
N ALA A 49 12.27 -2.18 -0.89
CA ALA A 49 11.85 -3.16 0.12
C ALA A 49 11.18 -4.39 -0.53
N VAL A 50 10.34 -4.19 -1.56
CA VAL A 50 9.74 -5.30 -2.32
C VAL A 50 10.79 -6.01 -3.17
N GLN A 51 11.74 -5.32 -3.79
CA GLN A 51 12.83 -5.98 -4.51
C GLN A 51 13.68 -6.86 -3.58
N LEU A 52 13.96 -6.41 -2.36
CA LEU A 52 14.63 -7.20 -1.33
C LEU A 52 13.81 -8.43 -0.95
N PHE A 53 12.48 -8.30 -0.83
CA PHE A 53 11.59 -9.43 -0.60
C PHE A 53 11.70 -10.47 -1.71
N PHE A 54 11.68 -10.07 -2.98
CA PHE A 54 11.83 -10.97 -4.12
C PHE A 54 13.19 -11.68 -4.14
N LYS A 55 14.27 -11.00 -3.75
CA LYS A 55 15.64 -11.55 -3.79
C LYS A 55 15.96 -12.45 -2.60
N SER A 56 15.45 -12.14 -1.42
CA SER A 56 16.02 -12.64 -0.16
C SER A 56 15.02 -13.28 0.81
N SER A 57 13.71 -13.20 0.57
CA SER A 57 12.71 -13.79 1.48
C SER A 57 12.65 -15.32 1.42
N GLY A 58 13.14 -15.93 0.33
CA GLY A 58 12.93 -17.35 0.03
C GLY A 58 11.49 -17.69 -0.38
N LEU A 59 10.64 -16.68 -0.57
CA LEU A 59 9.28 -16.81 -1.10
C LEU A 59 9.26 -16.43 -2.58
N SER A 60 8.30 -16.97 -3.32
CA SER A 60 8.27 -16.88 -4.79
C SER A 60 7.01 -16.18 -5.31
N PRO A 61 6.76 -14.89 -4.99
CA PRO A 61 5.73 -14.13 -5.69
C PRO A 61 6.10 -14.00 -7.18
N LEU A 62 5.10 -14.00 -8.06
CA LEU A 62 5.32 -13.80 -9.50
C LEU A 62 5.49 -12.32 -9.84
N PHE A 63 4.72 -11.44 -9.20
CA PHE A 63 4.82 -9.99 -9.37
C PHE A 63 4.26 -9.26 -8.13
N ALA A 64 4.55 -7.96 -8.06
CA ALA A 64 4.01 -7.05 -7.07
C ALA A 64 3.33 -5.85 -7.76
N TYR A 65 2.28 -5.32 -7.15
CA TYR A 65 1.68 -4.03 -7.49
C TYR A 65 1.69 -3.15 -6.25
N ILE A 66 2.23 -1.93 -6.36
CA ILE A 66 2.53 -1.06 -5.22
C ILE A 66 1.98 0.34 -5.52
N PHE A 67 1.32 0.95 -4.54
CA PHE A 67 0.98 2.38 -4.55
C PHE A 67 0.72 2.87 -3.12
N SER A 68 0.97 4.15 -2.85
CA SER A 68 0.92 4.68 -1.47
C SER A 68 1.82 3.81 -0.56
N ASP A 69 1.25 3.28 0.51
CA ASP A 69 1.80 2.38 1.51
C ASP A 69 1.23 0.95 1.39
N GLU A 70 0.53 0.63 0.29
CA GLU A 70 -0.02 -0.70 0.00
C GLU A 70 0.87 -1.47 -0.99
N ILE A 71 1.08 -2.76 -0.72
CA ILE A 71 1.75 -3.73 -1.60
C ILE A 71 0.82 -4.92 -1.81
N SER A 72 0.56 -5.28 -3.08
CA SER A 72 -0.14 -6.50 -3.46
C SER A 72 0.83 -7.48 -4.14
N LEU A 73 1.08 -8.63 -3.51
CA LEU A 73 1.96 -9.69 -4.02
C LEU A 73 1.15 -10.86 -4.56
N PHE A 74 1.34 -11.24 -5.82
CA PHE A 74 0.64 -12.39 -6.40
C PHE A 74 1.46 -13.67 -6.27
N PHE A 75 0.85 -14.71 -5.71
CA PHE A 75 1.44 -16.02 -5.47
C PHE A 75 0.70 -17.12 -6.23
N PRO A 76 1.29 -17.67 -7.31
CA PRO A 76 0.74 -18.83 -8.00
C PRO A 76 0.94 -20.13 -7.21
N GLU A 77 1.93 -20.15 -6.32
CA GLU A 77 2.25 -21.22 -5.39
C GLU A 77 2.53 -20.63 -4.01
N LEU A 78 2.26 -21.41 -2.95
CA LEU A 78 2.39 -20.94 -1.57
C LEU A 78 3.44 -21.71 -0.81
N ALA A 79 4.26 -20.97 -0.07
CA ALA A 79 5.10 -21.54 0.98
C ALA A 79 4.28 -21.94 2.21
N PHE A 80 4.95 -22.52 3.20
CA PHE A 80 4.37 -22.87 4.52
C PHE A 80 3.13 -23.77 4.43
N GLU A 81 2.99 -24.57 3.36
CA GLU A 81 1.81 -25.40 3.10
C GLU A 81 0.49 -24.57 3.07
N GLY A 82 0.57 -23.29 2.70
CA GLY A 82 -0.57 -22.39 2.64
C GLY A 82 -1.10 -21.93 4.00
N ARG A 83 -0.36 -22.12 5.10
CA ARG A 83 -0.79 -21.74 6.46
C ARG A 83 -0.96 -20.22 6.59
N ILE A 84 -2.20 -19.79 6.86
CA ILE A 84 -2.61 -18.39 6.85
C ILE A 84 -1.81 -17.57 7.88
N GLU A 85 -1.77 -18.00 9.14
CA GLU A 85 -1.03 -17.27 10.19
C GLU A 85 0.45 -17.10 9.88
N LYS A 86 1.08 -18.10 9.23
CA LYS A 86 2.49 -18.02 8.85
C LYS A 86 2.70 -17.01 7.74
N ILE A 87 1.85 -17.05 6.73
CA ILE A 87 1.92 -16.12 5.60
C ILE A 87 1.67 -14.68 6.09
N ASP A 88 0.58 -14.44 6.81
CA ASP A 88 0.18 -13.12 7.30
C ASP A 88 1.07 -12.57 8.42
N SER A 89 1.99 -13.37 8.99
CA SER A 89 3.01 -12.87 9.92
C SER A 89 4.36 -12.66 9.24
N VAL A 90 4.82 -13.62 8.43
CA VAL A 90 6.17 -13.59 7.85
C VAL A 90 6.29 -12.57 6.73
N VAL A 91 5.29 -12.48 5.84
CA VAL A 91 5.33 -11.54 4.70
C VAL A 91 5.41 -10.08 5.15
N PRO A 92 4.47 -9.56 5.96
CA PRO A 92 4.56 -8.18 6.43
C PRO A 92 5.74 -7.96 7.37
N SER A 93 6.18 -8.97 8.14
CA SER A 93 7.37 -8.84 8.99
C SER A 93 8.64 -8.62 8.18
N PHE A 94 8.83 -9.39 7.10
CA PHE A 94 9.97 -9.19 6.21
C PHE A 94 9.92 -7.80 5.56
N ILE A 95 8.77 -7.40 5.01
CA ILE A 95 8.62 -6.10 4.36
C ILE A 95 8.85 -4.95 5.35
N SER A 96 8.32 -5.05 6.58
CA SER A 96 8.57 -4.07 7.64
C SER A 96 10.07 -3.93 7.93
N SER A 97 10.78 -5.06 8.04
CA SER A 97 12.22 -5.09 8.29
C SER A 97 13.00 -4.48 7.13
N ALA A 98 12.67 -4.86 5.89
CA ALA A 98 13.33 -4.36 4.69
C ALA A 98 13.12 -2.85 4.54
N LEU A 99 11.89 -2.36 4.71
CA LEU A 99 11.60 -0.94 4.63
C LEU A 99 12.29 -0.15 5.74
N THR A 100 12.35 -0.70 6.95
CA THR A 100 13.11 -0.09 8.07
C THR A 100 14.59 0.04 7.74
N MET A 101 15.19 -0.96 7.10
CA MET A 101 16.59 -0.90 6.67
C MET A 101 16.82 0.12 5.56
N VAL A 102 15.87 0.30 4.64
CA VAL A 102 16.01 1.22 3.51
C VAL A 102 15.75 2.67 3.92
N LEU A 103 14.79 2.92 4.80
CA LEU A 103 14.40 4.27 5.24
C LEU A 103 15.12 4.75 6.50
N GLU A 104 15.69 3.86 7.28
CA GLU A 104 16.31 4.15 8.59
C GLU A 104 15.43 5.06 9.49
N PRO A 105 14.14 4.72 9.70
CA PRO A 105 13.23 5.56 10.48
C PRO A 105 13.61 5.55 11.96
N THR A 106 13.18 6.59 12.69
CA THR A 106 13.39 6.67 14.15
C THR A 106 12.41 5.83 14.97
N GLU A 107 11.33 5.35 14.34
CA GLU A 107 10.27 4.56 14.99
C GLU A 107 10.06 3.25 14.21
N PRO A 108 9.67 2.15 14.89
CA PRO A 108 9.39 0.88 14.21
C PRO A 108 8.24 1.01 13.20
N LEU A 109 8.41 0.36 12.04
CA LEU A 109 7.36 0.23 11.04
C LEU A 109 6.64 -1.10 11.19
N SER A 110 5.36 -1.10 10.85
CA SER A 110 4.57 -2.33 10.79
C SER A 110 3.59 -2.25 9.64
N PHE A 111 3.34 -3.40 9.02
CA PHE A 111 2.28 -3.57 8.04
C PHE A 111 1.22 -4.53 8.58
N ASP A 112 -0.03 -4.33 8.18
CA ASP A 112 -1.01 -5.40 8.22
C ASP A 112 -0.81 -6.36 7.03
N SER A 113 -1.46 -7.52 7.06
CA SER A 113 -1.50 -8.43 5.92
C SER A 113 -2.87 -9.10 5.84
N ARG A 114 -3.28 -9.41 4.62
CA ARG A 114 -4.45 -10.22 4.34
C ARG A 114 -4.25 -11.03 3.08
N ILE A 115 -4.76 -12.26 3.09
CA ILE A 115 -4.75 -13.17 1.94
C ILE A 115 -6.08 -13.05 1.20
N ILE A 116 -6.01 -12.80 -0.11
CA ILE A 116 -7.16 -12.74 -1.02
C ILE A 116 -7.05 -13.92 -2.00
N PRO A 117 -7.87 -14.97 -1.84
CA PRO A 117 -7.98 -16.03 -2.85
C PRO A 117 -8.50 -15.46 -4.17
N VAL A 118 -7.85 -15.83 -5.27
CA VAL A 118 -8.21 -15.38 -6.63
C VAL A 118 -8.13 -16.55 -7.60
N HIS A 119 -8.78 -16.43 -8.75
CA HIS A 119 -8.60 -17.40 -9.85
C HIS A 119 -8.94 -16.76 -11.20
N GLY A 120 -8.22 -17.15 -12.26
CA GLY A 120 -8.51 -16.74 -13.63
C GLY A 120 -8.71 -15.23 -13.78
N LYS A 121 -9.92 -14.81 -14.19
CA LYS A 121 -10.27 -13.41 -14.43
C LYS A 121 -10.22 -12.53 -13.18
N LEU A 122 -10.40 -13.09 -11.98
CA LEU A 122 -10.39 -12.33 -10.72
C LEU A 122 -9.04 -11.66 -10.44
N ILE A 123 -7.94 -12.20 -11.00
CA ILE A 123 -6.62 -11.57 -10.88
C ILE A 123 -6.63 -10.20 -11.56
N ASN A 124 -7.15 -10.13 -12.79
CA ASN A 124 -7.24 -8.88 -13.54
C ASN A 124 -8.24 -7.92 -12.89
N GLU A 125 -9.40 -8.42 -12.46
CA GLU A 125 -10.41 -7.59 -11.76
C GLU A 125 -9.85 -6.98 -10.48
N TYR A 126 -9.07 -7.75 -9.71
CA TYR A 126 -8.38 -7.23 -8.54
C TYR A 126 -7.39 -6.12 -8.90
N LEU A 127 -6.55 -6.31 -9.92
CA LEU A 127 -5.56 -5.29 -10.32
C LEU A 127 -6.23 -4.03 -10.87
N ILE A 128 -7.29 -4.16 -11.67
CA ILE A 128 -8.09 -3.03 -12.15
C ILE A 128 -8.67 -2.26 -10.96
N TRP A 129 -9.20 -2.97 -9.97
CA TRP A 129 -9.72 -2.34 -8.76
C TRP A 129 -8.63 -1.60 -7.98
N ARG A 130 -7.47 -2.23 -7.76
CA ARG A 130 -6.33 -1.59 -7.08
C ARG A 130 -5.80 -0.38 -7.83
N GLN A 131 -5.77 -0.42 -9.16
CA GLN A 131 -5.39 0.73 -9.98
C GLN A 131 -6.41 1.87 -9.89
N ALA A 132 -7.70 1.55 -9.84
CA ALA A 132 -8.75 2.56 -9.60
C ALA A 132 -8.65 3.19 -8.21
N GLU A 133 -8.27 2.43 -7.18
CA GLU A 133 -7.96 2.98 -5.84
C GLU A 133 -6.73 3.89 -5.87
N ALA A 134 -5.65 3.47 -6.53
CA ALA A 134 -4.44 4.26 -6.67
C ALA A 134 -4.72 5.61 -7.36
N TRP A 135 -5.52 5.58 -8.42
CA TRP A 135 -5.98 6.78 -9.11
C TRP A 135 -6.79 7.70 -8.20
N ARG A 136 -7.77 7.14 -7.49
CA ARG A 136 -8.58 7.91 -6.54
C ARG A 136 -7.70 8.54 -5.46
N ASN A 137 -6.76 7.78 -4.91
CA ASN A 137 -5.81 8.26 -3.89
C ASN A 137 -4.93 9.40 -4.41
N CYS A 138 -4.44 9.31 -5.66
CA CYS A 138 -3.66 10.36 -6.30
C CYS A 138 -4.43 11.67 -6.42
N VAL A 139 -5.63 11.61 -7.01
CA VAL A 139 -6.49 12.78 -7.18
C VAL A 139 -6.87 13.39 -5.82
N ASN A 140 -7.28 12.57 -4.86
CA ASN A 140 -7.67 13.04 -3.52
C ASN A 140 -6.48 13.68 -2.78
N SER A 141 -5.29 13.07 -2.85
CA SER A 141 -4.11 13.59 -2.16
C SER A 141 -3.69 14.94 -2.72
N HIS A 142 -3.62 15.09 -4.05
CA HIS A 142 -3.35 16.38 -4.66
C HIS A 142 -4.40 17.43 -4.29
N ALA A 143 -5.69 17.08 -4.35
CA ALA A 143 -6.77 18.00 -4.00
C ALA A 143 -6.69 18.44 -2.53
N TYR A 144 -6.42 17.49 -1.63
CA TYR A 144 -6.28 17.74 -0.20
C TYR A 144 -5.14 18.71 0.11
N TYR A 145 -3.94 18.42 -0.40
CA TYR A 145 -2.78 19.28 -0.14
C TYR A 145 -2.86 20.64 -0.84
N ALA A 146 -3.56 20.74 -1.97
CA ALA A 146 -3.87 22.03 -2.60
C ALA A 146 -4.74 22.90 -1.66
N LEU A 147 -5.78 22.33 -1.04
CA LEU A 147 -6.62 23.05 -0.09
C LEU A 147 -5.84 23.47 1.18
N LEU A 148 -4.97 22.60 1.71
CA LEU A 148 -4.11 22.97 2.84
C LEU A 148 -3.16 24.12 2.49
N SER A 149 -2.59 24.12 1.29
CA SER A 149 -1.69 25.19 0.84
C SER A 149 -2.39 26.56 0.73
N GLU A 150 -3.71 26.58 0.62
CA GLU A 150 -4.56 27.78 0.64
C GLU A 150 -4.97 28.21 2.05
N GLY A 151 -4.49 27.52 3.08
CA GLY A 151 -4.76 27.82 4.49
C GLY A 151 -6.00 27.15 5.06
N MET A 152 -6.56 26.14 4.39
CA MET A 152 -7.65 25.34 4.94
C MET A 152 -7.12 24.39 6.03
N GLU A 153 -7.86 24.25 7.12
CA GLU A 153 -7.53 23.30 8.19
C GLU A 153 -7.72 21.83 7.75
N GLU A 154 -6.96 20.90 8.34
CA GLU A 154 -6.96 19.48 7.96
C GLU A 154 -8.37 18.85 7.99
N ALA A 155 -9.16 19.17 9.02
CA ALA A 155 -10.51 18.64 9.21
C ALA A 155 -11.49 19.18 8.16
N ASP A 156 -11.37 20.46 7.82
CA ASP A 156 -12.24 21.13 6.86
C ASP A 156 -11.95 20.67 5.43
N ALA A 157 -10.67 20.52 5.07
CA ALA A 157 -10.28 19.97 3.78
C ALA A 157 -10.79 18.53 3.58
N ALA A 158 -10.66 17.69 4.61
CA ALA A 158 -11.18 16.33 4.57
C ALA A 158 -12.72 16.29 4.46
N ALA A 159 -13.42 17.19 5.17
CA ALA A 159 -14.88 17.31 5.07
C ALA A 159 -15.33 17.80 3.69
N TYR A 160 -14.63 18.79 3.12
CA TYR A 160 -14.92 19.36 1.81
C TYR A 160 -14.82 18.32 0.69
N LEU A 161 -13.75 17.51 0.69
CA LEU A 161 -13.52 16.51 -0.36
C LEU A 161 -14.40 15.27 -0.25
N ARG A 162 -14.90 14.94 0.95
CA ARG A 162 -15.71 13.73 1.20
C ARG A 162 -16.94 13.60 0.29
N ASN A 163 -17.53 14.73 -0.09
CA ASN A 163 -18.75 14.78 -0.90
C ASN A 163 -18.49 15.09 -2.38
N LYS A 164 -17.24 15.05 -2.83
CA LYS A 164 -16.83 15.43 -4.18
C LYS A 164 -16.55 14.20 -5.04
N GLY A 165 -17.07 14.22 -6.27
CA GLY A 165 -16.76 13.20 -7.26
C GLY A 165 -15.39 13.44 -7.91
N SER A 166 -14.93 12.45 -8.69
CA SER A 166 -13.66 12.57 -9.44
C SER A 166 -13.65 13.79 -10.36
N SER A 167 -14.77 14.10 -11.03
CA SER A 167 -14.87 15.27 -11.92
C SER A 167 -14.72 16.58 -11.15
N ASP A 168 -15.31 16.69 -9.95
CA ASP A 168 -15.18 17.89 -9.14
C ASP A 168 -13.74 18.11 -8.68
N MET A 169 -13.06 17.04 -8.27
CA MET A 169 -11.66 17.11 -7.84
C MET A 169 -10.72 17.49 -9.00
N HIS A 170 -11.01 17.02 -10.21
CA HIS A 170 -10.26 17.42 -11.40
C HIS A 170 -10.40 18.91 -11.69
N GLU A 171 -11.62 19.44 -11.66
CA GLU A 171 -11.88 20.86 -11.89
C GLU A 171 -11.23 21.72 -10.77
N LEU A 172 -11.34 21.26 -9.52
CA LEU A 172 -10.70 21.90 -8.37
C LEU A 172 -9.17 22.03 -8.55
N LEU A 173 -8.52 20.96 -9.00
CA LEU A 173 -7.08 20.94 -9.26
C LEU A 173 -6.70 21.77 -10.49
N PHE A 174 -7.48 21.67 -11.57
CA PHE A 174 -7.21 22.39 -12.81
C PHE A 174 -7.31 23.90 -12.65
N SER A 175 -8.34 24.37 -11.94
CA SER A 175 -8.51 25.79 -11.56
C SER A 175 -7.38 26.33 -10.68
N ARG A 176 -6.62 25.45 -10.03
CA ARG A 176 -5.41 25.76 -9.22
C ARG A 176 -4.10 25.51 -9.98
N GLY A 177 -4.17 25.31 -11.30
CA GLY A 177 -3.00 25.11 -12.15
C GLY A 177 -2.41 23.70 -12.12
N THR A 178 -3.02 22.75 -11.41
CA THR A 178 -2.58 21.35 -11.39
C THR A 178 -3.32 20.54 -12.45
N ASN A 179 -2.61 20.09 -13.48
CA ASN A 179 -3.15 19.15 -14.45
C ASN A 179 -2.71 17.73 -14.07
N VAL A 180 -3.65 16.94 -13.54
CA VAL A 180 -3.41 15.56 -13.09
C VAL A 180 -2.84 14.67 -14.22
N ALA A 181 -3.22 14.92 -15.48
CA ALA A 181 -2.70 14.17 -16.62
C ALA A 181 -1.22 14.43 -16.95
N LYS A 182 -0.60 15.45 -16.34
CA LYS A 182 0.83 15.75 -16.47
C LYS A 182 1.64 15.27 -15.27
N LEU A 183 1.00 14.68 -14.26
CA LEU A 183 1.73 14.08 -13.14
C LEU A 183 2.50 12.84 -13.62
N PRO A 184 3.62 12.49 -12.96
CA PRO A 184 4.33 11.25 -13.25
C PRO A 184 3.43 10.01 -13.18
N SER A 185 3.67 9.06 -14.07
CA SER A 185 3.00 7.75 -14.11
C SER A 185 3.58 6.76 -13.12
#